data_AF-A0A519SBT4-F1
#
_entry.id   AF-A0A519SBT4-F1
#
_cell.length_a   1.000
_cell.length_b   1.000
_cell.length_c   1.000
_cell.angle_alpha   90.00
_cell.angle_beta   90.00
_cell.angle_gamma   90.00
#
_symmetry.space_group_name_H-M   'P 1'
#
loop_
_entity.id
_entity.type
_entity.pdbx_description
1 polymer ?
#
loop_
_entity_poly.entity_id
_entity_poly.type
_entity_poly.pdbx_seq_one_letter_code
_entity_poly.pdbx_strand_id
1 'polypeptide(L)'
;MTFIEILTSKNLKKNTIIICLMFICGQISAQTTAQSYTQNIDGTKLTFDMLSIPAGKFLMGNKNGKADEKPVHEVQLEAFWIGKFEVTWNIFEPFIYRDYEKQASTSAITSAVDAVTRPTKPYLDMTFGMGKENQPAVAMTQYNAIQFCKWLYARTGIFYRLPTEAEWEYACKAGTNTTYSFGDRTTDLKDYAWYADNSDNKTHPVGQKKANAWGLYDMHGNVSEWTYDQYISDFYHTNDGKISENPIALPEKLYPNTVRGGSFDETPENLTSTVRLASNIKLVAMADAFQDRLDSSFQSLSSKFAAKMDVPKERQFVGFDAYLKAIPLADVVLLVTAPGFRPIHFEEAIKQGKHVFMEKPVAVDAPGKKPYRHIPYFLAYHH
;
A
#
# COMPACT_ATOMS: atom_id res chain seq x y z
N MET A 1 -18.52 12.15 -73.44
CA MET A 1 -18.42 13.31 -74.36
C MET A 1 -17.61 14.37 -73.64
N THR A 2 -16.35 14.67 -73.93
CA THR A 2 -15.40 14.27 -75.00
C THR A 2 -14.02 14.65 -74.41
N PHE A 3 -13.13 13.73 -74.04
CA PHE A 3 -11.99 13.18 -74.80
C PHE A 3 -11.36 14.10 -75.87
N ILE A 4 -10.01 14.08 -75.94
CA ILE A 4 -9.04 14.70 -76.91
C ILE A 4 -8.38 15.99 -76.37
N GLU A 5 -7.07 16.24 -76.31
CA GLU A 5 -5.76 15.60 -76.59
C GLU A 5 -4.71 16.50 -75.86
N ILE A 6 -3.80 16.01 -75.03
CA ILE A 6 -2.45 15.51 -75.32
C ILE A 6 -1.49 16.54 -76.01
N LEU A 7 -0.44 16.91 -75.24
CA LEU A 7 0.93 17.37 -75.61
C LEU A 7 1.08 18.81 -76.17
N THR A 8 1.78 19.73 -75.53
CA THR A 8 3.26 19.69 -75.36
C THR A 8 3.74 20.89 -74.52
N SER A 9 4.43 20.63 -73.41
CA SER A 9 5.53 21.49 -72.92
C SER A 9 6.34 20.72 -71.89
N LYS A 10 7.41 20.09 -72.38
CA LYS A 10 8.48 19.50 -71.59
C LYS A 10 9.21 20.65 -70.89
N ASN A 11 9.28 20.62 -69.56
CA ASN A 11 10.31 21.23 -68.68
C ASN A 11 9.82 21.82 -67.35
N LEU A 12 8.61 21.47 -66.87
CA LEU A 12 8.14 21.94 -65.56
C LEU A 12 7.59 20.84 -64.65
N LYS A 13 8.25 19.67 -64.59
CA LYS A 13 7.77 18.52 -63.77
C LYS A 13 8.80 17.82 -62.90
N LYS A 14 9.98 18.42 -62.65
CA LYS A 14 10.96 17.83 -61.71
C LYS A 14 11.15 18.55 -60.38
N ASN A 15 10.81 19.84 -60.28
CA ASN A 15 11.06 20.61 -59.05
C ASN A 15 9.81 20.89 -58.19
N THR A 16 8.60 20.63 -58.68
CA THR A 16 7.37 20.89 -57.90
C THR A 16 6.89 19.67 -57.11
N ILE A 17 7.28 18.45 -57.52
CA ILE A 17 6.89 17.21 -56.83
C ILE A 17 7.79 16.92 -55.61
N ILE A 18 9.00 17.48 -55.58
CA ILE A 18 9.92 17.32 -54.44
C ILE A 18 9.54 18.25 -53.27
N ILE A 19 8.90 19.39 -53.54
CA ILE A 19 8.51 20.35 -52.49
C ILE A 19 7.23 19.91 -51.77
N CYS A 20 6.30 19.20 -52.43
CA CYS A 20 5.12 18.65 -51.76
C CYS A 20 5.41 17.37 -50.95
N LEU A 21 6.47 16.60 -51.26
CA LEU A 21 6.85 15.43 -50.46
C LEU A 21 7.64 15.78 -49.19
N MET A 22 8.25 16.97 -49.10
CA MET A 22 8.93 17.41 -47.87
C MET A 22 7.98 18.01 -46.83
N PHE A 23 6.73 18.33 -47.18
CA PHE A 23 5.76 18.91 -46.25
C PHE A 23 4.82 17.89 -45.57
N ILE A 24 4.92 16.60 -45.91
CA ILE A 24 4.03 15.55 -45.36
C ILE A 24 4.76 14.62 -44.36
N CYS A 25 6.08 14.75 -44.20
CA CYS A 25 6.87 13.90 -43.27
C CYS A 25 7.27 14.63 -41.97
N GLY A 26 6.43 15.55 -41.50
CA GLY A 26 6.69 16.41 -40.35
C GLY A 26 5.59 16.43 -39.30
N GLN A 27 4.65 15.48 -39.31
CA GLN A 27 3.90 15.17 -38.09
C GLN A 27 4.68 14.12 -37.33
N ILE A 28 5.79 14.57 -36.75
CA ILE A 28 6.27 13.98 -35.50
C ILE A 28 5.03 13.97 -34.63
N SER A 29 4.54 12.78 -34.29
CA SER A 29 3.64 12.61 -33.17
C SER A 29 4.41 13.18 -31.99
N ALA A 30 4.14 14.45 -31.67
CA ALA A 30 4.41 14.95 -30.34
C ALA A 30 3.48 14.09 -29.49
N GLN A 31 3.99 12.95 -29.02
CA GLN A 31 3.50 12.37 -27.78
C GLN A 31 3.62 13.52 -26.81
N THR A 32 2.49 14.18 -26.53
CA THR A 32 2.38 15.09 -25.42
C THR A 32 2.74 14.24 -24.23
N THR A 33 4.01 14.29 -23.81
CA THR A 33 4.44 13.67 -22.56
C THR A 33 3.53 14.26 -21.52
N ALA A 34 2.68 13.40 -20.96
CA ALA A 34 1.82 13.72 -19.84
C ALA A 34 2.64 14.53 -18.83
N GLN A 35 2.17 15.71 -18.46
CA GLN A 35 2.87 16.54 -17.50
C GLN A 35 2.43 16.16 -16.09
N SER A 36 3.37 16.21 -15.15
CA SER A 36 3.05 16.19 -13.72
C SER A 36 2.16 17.38 -13.36
N TYR A 37 1.28 17.21 -12.38
CA TYR A 37 0.31 18.24 -12.01
C TYR A 37 0.02 18.22 -10.50
N THR A 38 -0.49 19.34 -9.99
CA THR A 38 -1.05 19.43 -8.64
C THR A 38 -2.57 19.29 -8.74
N GLN A 39 -3.13 18.24 -8.15
CA GLN A 39 -4.56 18.03 -8.05
C GLN A 39 -5.14 18.88 -6.93
N ASN A 40 -6.20 19.63 -7.23
CA ASN A 40 -7.07 20.22 -6.22
C ASN A 40 -8.18 19.23 -5.83
N ILE A 41 -8.48 19.07 -4.54
CA ILE A 41 -9.64 18.29 -4.11
C ILE A 41 -10.86 19.22 -4.10
N ASP A 42 -11.77 19.06 -5.07
CA ASP A 42 -12.81 20.08 -5.30
C ASP A 42 -13.71 20.29 -4.08
N GLY A 43 -14.04 21.56 -3.89
CA GLY A 43 -14.78 22.02 -2.73
C GLY A 43 -13.96 21.97 -1.43
N THR A 44 -12.62 21.90 -1.49
CA THR A 44 -11.71 22.05 -0.34
C THR A 44 -10.52 22.95 -0.70
N LYS A 45 -9.64 23.25 0.27
CA LYS A 45 -8.33 23.89 0.03
C LYS A 45 -7.17 22.88 -0.10
N LEU A 46 -7.48 21.58 -0.10
CA LEU A 46 -6.47 20.52 -0.08
C LEU A 46 -5.98 20.21 -1.49
N THR A 47 -4.69 19.91 -1.59
CA THR A 47 -4.02 19.60 -2.85
C THR A 47 -3.01 18.47 -2.69
N PHE A 48 -2.68 17.77 -3.78
CA PHE A 48 -1.57 16.82 -3.82
C PHE A 48 -0.92 16.78 -5.20
N ASP A 49 0.35 16.40 -5.24
CA ASP A 49 1.13 16.34 -6.47
C ASP A 49 1.09 14.94 -7.08
N MET A 50 0.84 14.87 -8.38
CA MET A 50 0.88 13.67 -9.20
C MET A 50 2.02 13.78 -10.21
N LEU A 51 2.96 12.83 -10.19
CA LEU A 51 4.07 12.78 -11.12
C LEU A 51 3.74 11.90 -12.32
N SER A 52 4.03 12.38 -13.53
CA SER A 52 3.89 11.56 -14.74
C SER A 52 5.05 10.57 -14.85
N ILE A 53 4.69 9.31 -15.06
CA ILE A 53 5.58 8.19 -15.27
C ILE A 53 5.48 7.77 -16.73
N PRO A 54 6.59 7.79 -17.50
CA PRO A 54 6.54 7.50 -18.93
C PRO A 54 6.30 6.02 -19.21
N ALA A 55 5.55 5.72 -20.26
CA ALA A 55 5.45 4.36 -20.79
C ALA A 55 6.85 3.82 -21.08
N GLY A 56 7.06 2.53 -20.85
CA GLY A 56 8.38 1.96 -21.08
C GLY A 56 8.47 0.48 -20.74
N LYS A 57 9.69 -0.02 -20.87
CA LYS A 57 10.05 -1.40 -20.56
C LYS A 57 11.11 -1.39 -19.47
N PHE A 58 11.03 -2.34 -18.55
CA PHE A 58 12.04 -2.53 -17.53
C PHE A 58 12.19 -3.99 -17.15
N LEU A 59 13.30 -4.30 -16.48
CA LEU A 59 13.53 -5.60 -15.87
C LEU A 59 12.95 -5.58 -14.46
N MET A 60 11.88 -6.34 -14.26
CA MET A 60 11.23 -6.53 -12.97
C MET A 60 11.87 -7.71 -12.23
N GLY A 61 12.03 -7.58 -10.92
CA GLY A 61 12.58 -8.61 -10.04
C GLY A 61 14.11 -8.56 -9.88
N ASN A 62 14.64 -9.50 -9.10
CA ASN A 62 16.06 -9.54 -8.73
C ASN A 62 16.60 -10.98 -8.75
N LYS A 63 17.65 -11.21 -9.55
CA LYS A 63 18.30 -12.51 -9.69
C LYS A 63 18.87 -13.03 -8.37
N ASN A 64 19.32 -12.13 -7.50
CA ASN A 64 19.90 -12.45 -6.20
C ASN A 64 18.93 -12.18 -5.04
N GLY A 65 17.69 -11.78 -5.32
CA GLY A 65 16.66 -11.50 -4.31
C GLY A 65 16.04 -12.78 -3.71
N LYS A 66 14.92 -12.60 -3.00
CA LYS A 66 14.09 -13.70 -2.47
C LYS A 66 13.46 -14.52 -3.60
N ALA A 67 12.82 -15.64 -3.25
CA ALA A 67 12.27 -16.57 -4.23
C ALA A 67 11.12 -15.96 -5.05
N ASP A 68 10.31 -15.12 -4.43
CA ASP A 68 9.17 -14.39 -4.97
C ASP A 68 9.55 -13.11 -5.75
N GLU A 69 10.82 -12.68 -5.65
CA GLU A 69 11.42 -11.62 -6.48
C GLU A 69 11.99 -12.15 -7.81
N LYS A 70 11.90 -13.47 -8.03
CA LYS A 70 12.41 -14.15 -9.21
C LYS A 70 11.24 -14.65 -10.08
N PRO A 71 11.50 -14.94 -11.37
CA PRO A 71 12.70 -14.59 -12.13
C PRO A 71 12.75 -13.10 -12.49
N VAL A 72 13.94 -12.62 -12.86
CA VAL A 72 14.06 -11.33 -13.58
C VAL A 72 13.42 -11.49 -14.95
N HIS A 73 12.49 -10.61 -15.31
CA HIS A 73 11.76 -10.68 -16.57
C HIS A 73 11.41 -9.28 -17.11
N GLU A 74 11.16 -9.17 -18.41
CA GLU A 74 10.79 -7.90 -19.04
C GLU A 74 9.30 -7.61 -18.85
N VAL A 75 9.01 -6.41 -18.34
CA VAL A 75 7.65 -5.88 -18.19
C VAL A 75 7.54 -4.60 -19.02
N GLN A 76 6.43 -4.47 -19.76
CA GLN A 76 6.06 -3.28 -20.50
C GLN A 76 4.84 -2.62 -19.84
N LEU A 77 4.96 -1.33 -19.55
CA LEU A 77 3.91 -0.52 -18.94
C LEU A 77 3.51 0.63 -19.85
N GLU A 78 2.23 0.97 -19.83
CA GLU A 78 1.74 2.25 -20.35
C GLU A 78 2.15 3.42 -19.45
N ALA A 79 2.00 4.65 -19.94
CA ALA A 79 2.24 5.83 -19.14
C ALA A 79 1.12 6.01 -18.11
N PHE A 80 1.48 6.43 -16.91
CA PHE A 80 0.52 6.68 -15.83
C PHE A 80 0.98 7.87 -14.99
N TRP A 81 0.18 8.24 -13.99
CA TRP A 81 0.59 9.16 -12.96
C TRP A 81 0.55 8.45 -11.61
N ILE A 82 1.48 8.79 -10.73
CA ILE A 82 1.54 8.29 -9.36
C ILE A 82 1.77 9.46 -8.40
N GLY A 83 1.29 9.33 -7.16
CA GLY A 83 1.50 10.35 -6.14
C GLY A 83 2.99 10.63 -5.93
N LYS A 84 3.36 11.90 -5.81
CA LYS A 84 4.75 12.31 -5.53
C LYS A 84 5.27 11.80 -4.18
N PHE A 85 4.35 11.67 -3.24
CA PHE A 85 4.53 11.25 -1.86
C PHE A 85 3.46 10.21 -1.53
N GLU A 86 3.68 9.48 -0.43
CA GLU A 86 2.63 8.74 0.26
C GLU A 86 1.44 9.67 0.59
N VAL A 87 0.22 9.12 0.60
CA VAL A 87 -0.97 9.90 1.00
C VAL A 87 -0.83 10.28 2.47
N THR A 88 -0.89 11.58 2.78
CA THR A 88 -0.73 12.07 4.16
C THR A 88 -2.04 12.08 4.93
N TRP A 89 -1.95 12.12 6.27
CA TRP A 89 -3.11 12.31 7.13
C TRP A 89 -3.89 13.59 6.81
N ASN A 90 -3.23 14.66 6.35
CA ASN A 90 -3.89 15.91 5.94
C ASN A 90 -4.98 15.68 4.87
N ILE A 91 -4.77 14.69 4.00
CA ILE A 91 -5.69 14.39 2.89
C ILE A 91 -6.60 13.22 3.24
N PHE A 92 -6.09 12.24 3.98
CA PHE A 92 -6.83 11.04 4.32
C PHE A 92 -7.87 11.26 5.43
N GLU A 93 -7.58 12.10 6.44
CA GLU A 93 -8.53 12.37 7.54
C GLU A 93 -9.87 12.94 7.07
N PRO A 94 -9.93 13.91 6.14
CA PRO A 94 -11.20 14.38 5.56
C PRO A 94 -12.04 13.26 4.91
N PHE A 95 -11.40 12.22 4.37
CA PHE A 95 -12.13 11.07 3.87
C PHE A 95 -12.71 10.23 5.02
N ILE A 96 -11.89 9.90 6.02
CA ILE A 96 -12.26 9.03 7.14
C ILE A 96 -13.32 9.67 8.05
N TYR A 97 -13.12 10.93 8.43
CA TYR A 97 -13.92 11.60 9.45
C TYR A 97 -14.81 12.67 8.83
N ARG A 98 -16.14 12.49 8.97
CA ARG A 98 -17.11 13.41 8.39
C ARG A 98 -16.98 14.85 8.92
N ASP A 99 -16.62 15.02 10.18
CA ASP A 99 -16.44 16.35 10.76
C ASP A 99 -15.22 17.07 10.17
N TYR A 100 -14.14 16.34 9.91
CA TYR A 100 -12.94 16.87 9.25
C TYR A 100 -13.23 17.20 7.79
N GLU A 101 -14.03 16.38 7.11
CA GLU A 101 -14.49 16.68 5.77
C GLU A 101 -15.25 18.01 5.69
N LYS A 102 -16.16 18.24 6.65
CA LYS A 102 -16.92 19.49 6.73
C LYS A 102 -15.99 20.69 6.99
N GLN A 103 -15.01 20.53 7.86
CA GLN A 103 -14.03 21.59 8.16
C GLN A 103 -13.13 21.90 6.97
N ALA A 104 -12.71 20.87 6.22
CA ALA A 104 -11.90 21.03 5.02
C ALA A 104 -12.69 21.60 3.85
N SER A 105 -14.02 21.45 3.84
CA SER A 105 -14.88 21.83 2.73
C SER A 105 -15.17 23.33 2.70
N THR A 106 -15.01 23.95 1.54
CA THR A 106 -15.34 25.36 1.26
C THR A 106 -16.71 25.52 0.59
N SER A 107 -17.37 24.41 0.26
CA SER A 107 -18.70 24.37 -0.35
C SER A 107 -19.51 23.18 0.21
N ALA A 108 -20.79 23.10 -0.15
CA ALA A 108 -21.64 21.99 0.26
C ALA A 108 -21.13 20.65 -0.32
N ILE A 109 -21.06 19.62 0.52
CA ILE A 109 -20.69 18.26 0.12
C ILE A 109 -21.84 17.69 -0.72
N THR A 110 -21.53 17.22 -1.93
CA THR A 110 -22.54 16.67 -2.85
C THR A 110 -23.00 15.28 -2.41
N SER A 111 -24.18 14.86 -2.85
CA SER A 111 -24.71 13.52 -2.57
C SER A 111 -23.83 12.39 -3.11
N ALA A 112 -23.14 12.61 -4.22
CA ALA A 112 -22.21 11.63 -4.80
C ALA A 112 -20.99 11.38 -3.88
N VAL A 113 -20.44 12.45 -3.28
CA VAL A 113 -19.35 12.36 -2.30
C VAL A 113 -19.83 11.75 -0.97
N ASP A 114 -21.05 12.11 -0.56
CA ASP A 114 -21.69 11.58 0.65
C ASP A 114 -21.93 10.07 0.58
N ALA A 115 -22.30 9.57 -0.60
CA ALA A 115 -22.58 8.15 -0.83
C ALA A 115 -21.33 7.25 -0.87
N VAL A 116 -20.12 7.81 -0.78
CA VAL A 116 -18.89 7.01 -0.75
C VAL A 116 -18.74 6.34 0.62
N THR A 117 -18.62 5.01 0.62
CA THR A 117 -18.40 4.20 1.81
C THR A 117 -17.14 4.64 2.55
N ARG A 118 -17.25 4.80 3.86
CA ARG A 118 -16.15 5.16 4.75
C ARG A 118 -15.94 4.11 5.83
N PRO A 119 -14.72 3.98 6.35
CA PRO A 119 -14.47 3.21 7.54
C PRO A 119 -15.27 3.73 8.72
N THR A 120 -15.68 2.83 9.62
CA THR A 120 -16.20 3.22 10.93
C THR A 120 -15.11 4.00 11.67
N LYS A 121 -15.50 5.13 12.28
CA LYS A 121 -14.60 5.95 13.10
C LYS A 121 -13.89 5.06 14.14
N PRO A 122 -12.55 4.92 14.07
CA PRO A 122 -11.81 4.11 15.03
C PRO A 122 -11.91 4.70 16.43
N TYR A 123 -11.83 3.82 17.44
CA TYR A 123 -11.81 4.20 18.86
C TYR A 123 -10.45 4.78 19.29
N LEU A 124 -9.39 4.47 18.55
CA LEU A 124 -8.02 4.87 18.83
C LEU A 124 -7.54 5.89 17.81
N ASP A 125 -6.54 6.68 18.21
CA ASP A 125 -5.80 7.50 17.27
C ASP A 125 -4.93 6.61 16.39
N MET A 126 -5.28 6.54 15.11
CA MET A 126 -4.62 5.68 14.12
C MET A 126 -3.22 6.19 13.71
N THR A 127 -2.79 7.33 14.24
CA THR A 127 -1.42 7.83 14.07
C THR A 127 -0.43 7.16 15.02
N PHE A 128 -0.91 6.42 16.04
CA PHE A 128 -0.09 5.84 17.10
C PHE A 128 0.79 6.85 17.83
N GLY A 129 0.39 8.12 17.85
CA GLY A 129 1.20 9.19 18.44
C GLY A 129 2.42 9.59 17.59
N MET A 130 2.55 9.10 16.35
CA MET A 130 3.64 9.46 15.43
C MET A 130 3.42 10.85 14.78
N GLY A 131 2.22 11.40 14.90
CA GLY A 131 1.84 12.71 14.39
C GLY A 131 0.97 12.65 13.13
N LYS A 132 0.48 13.81 12.69
CA LYS A 132 -0.46 13.94 11.56
C LYS A 132 0.05 14.84 10.46
N GLU A 133 0.65 15.98 10.81
CA GLU A 133 1.01 16.98 9.81
C GLU A 133 2.09 16.47 8.86
N ASN A 134 1.71 16.34 7.59
CA ASN A 134 2.50 15.79 6.49
C ASN A 134 3.05 14.38 6.73
N GLN A 135 2.57 13.68 7.76
CA GLN A 135 2.89 12.29 8.03
C GLN A 135 2.09 11.38 7.09
N PRO A 136 2.67 10.27 6.61
CA PRO A 136 1.92 9.30 5.81
C PRO A 136 0.74 8.74 6.62
N ALA A 137 -0.38 8.57 5.95
CA ALA A 137 -1.53 7.91 6.53
C ALA A 137 -1.26 6.41 6.66
N VAL A 138 -1.49 5.87 7.86
CA VAL A 138 -1.20 4.46 8.20
C VAL A 138 -2.43 3.75 8.76
N ALA A 139 -2.27 2.45 9.04
CA ALA A 139 -3.25 1.59 9.68
C ALA A 139 -4.60 1.54 8.96
N MET A 140 -4.53 1.30 7.65
CA MET A 140 -5.69 1.05 6.80
C MET A 140 -5.53 -0.27 6.05
N THR A 141 -6.65 -0.90 5.73
CA THR A 141 -6.70 -2.04 4.82
C THR A 141 -6.58 -1.58 3.38
N GLN A 142 -6.16 -2.47 2.48
CA GLN A 142 -6.18 -2.20 1.03
C GLN A 142 -7.58 -1.75 0.54
N TYR A 143 -8.64 -2.38 1.04
CA TYR A 143 -10.02 -1.99 0.70
C TYR A 143 -10.34 -0.54 1.07
N ASN A 144 -9.85 -0.07 2.21
CA ASN A 144 -10.01 1.31 2.67
C ASN A 144 -9.27 2.28 1.72
N ALA A 145 -8.05 1.95 1.31
CA ALA A 145 -7.30 2.72 0.32
C ALA A 145 -8.04 2.79 -1.05
N ILE A 146 -8.69 1.70 -1.48
CA ILE A 146 -9.54 1.69 -2.69
C ILE A 146 -10.77 2.60 -2.52
N GLN A 147 -11.41 2.60 -1.35
CA GLN A 147 -12.53 3.53 -1.09
C GLN A 147 -12.07 4.99 -1.06
N PHE A 148 -10.85 5.26 -0.59
CA PHE A 148 -10.25 6.59 -0.68
C PHE A 148 -10.04 7.04 -2.14
N CYS A 149 -9.54 6.15 -3.02
CA CYS A 149 -9.47 6.44 -4.46
C CYS A 149 -10.85 6.75 -5.07
N LYS A 150 -11.89 6.01 -4.66
CA LYS A 150 -13.28 6.29 -5.06
C LYS A 150 -13.78 7.64 -4.54
N TRP A 151 -13.41 8.03 -3.33
CA TRP A 151 -13.72 9.35 -2.78
C TRP A 151 -13.01 10.46 -3.57
N LEU A 152 -11.74 10.29 -3.93
CA LEU A 152 -11.04 11.22 -4.81
C LEU A 152 -11.73 11.36 -6.17
N TYR A 153 -12.17 10.26 -6.78
CA TYR A 153 -12.95 10.29 -8.02
C TYR A 153 -14.25 11.10 -7.85
N ALA A 154 -15.00 10.86 -6.79
CA ALA A 154 -16.22 11.62 -6.49
C ALA A 154 -15.95 13.12 -6.24
N ARG A 155 -14.76 13.45 -5.72
CA ARG A 155 -14.33 14.82 -5.43
C ARG A 155 -13.76 15.57 -6.61
N THR A 156 -13.19 14.90 -7.61
CA THR A 156 -12.38 15.56 -8.66
C THR A 156 -12.84 15.23 -10.07
N GLY A 157 -13.68 14.19 -10.23
CA GLY A 157 -14.03 13.63 -11.53
C GLY A 157 -12.90 12.86 -12.23
N ILE A 158 -11.72 12.75 -11.62
CA ILE A 158 -10.55 12.06 -12.18
C ILE A 158 -10.44 10.67 -11.55
N PHE A 159 -10.21 9.66 -12.39
CA PHE A 159 -10.12 8.27 -11.92
C PHE A 159 -8.78 8.03 -11.21
N TYR A 160 -8.85 7.74 -9.92
CA TYR A 160 -7.72 7.33 -9.09
C TYR A 160 -7.83 5.85 -8.74
N ARG A 161 -6.67 5.19 -8.59
CA ARG A 161 -6.55 3.79 -8.15
C ARG A 161 -5.22 3.58 -7.42
N LEU A 162 -5.08 2.43 -6.75
CA LEU A 162 -3.78 1.96 -6.30
C LEU A 162 -2.90 1.62 -7.53
N PRO A 163 -1.57 1.81 -7.45
CA PRO A 163 -0.66 1.33 -8.49
C PRO A 163 -0.71 -0.19 -8.55
N THR A 164 -0.46 -0.78 -9.72
CA THR A 164 -0.12 -2.21 -9.76
C THR A 164 1.25 -2.43 -9.12
N GLU A 165 1.53 -3.66 -8.71
CA GLU A 165 2.83 -4.02 -8.16
C GLU A 165 3.96 -3.74 -9.17
N ALA A 166 3.72 -4.00 -10.45
CA ALA A 166 4.67 -3.70 -11.51
C ALA A 166 4.86 -2.19 -11.74
N GLU A 167 3.79 -1.41 -11.69
CA GLU A 167 3.87 0.06 -11.77
C GLU A 167 4.65 0.66 -10.62
N TRP A 168 4.42 0.16 -9.39
CA TRP A 168 5.15 0.60 -8.22
C TRP A 168 6.65 0.32 -8.35
N GLU A 169 7.03 -0.90 -8.77
CA GLU A 169 8.44 -1.25 -8.95
C GLU A 169 9.12 -0.41 -10.04
N TYR A 170 8.42 -0.20 -11.16
CA TYR A 170 8.92 0.62 -12.26
C TYR A 170 9.16 2.07 -11.81
N ALA A 171 8.18 2.64 -11.09
CA ALA A 171 8.25 3.97 -10.51
C ALA A 171 9.39 4.08 -9.48
N CYS A 172 9.55 3.07 -8.62
CA CYS A 172 10.63 3.00 -7.63
C CYS A 172 12.00 2.99 -8.32
N LYS A 173 12.21 2.07 -9.28
CA LYS A 173 13.47 1.91 -10.00
C LYS A 173 13.87 3.14 -10.81
N ALA A 174 12.90 3.90 -11.34
CA ALA A 174 13.13 5.15 -12.08
C ALA A 174 14.23 5.03 -13.17
N GLY A 175 14.22 3.92 -13.90
CA GLY A 175 15.17 3.61 -14.97
C GLY A 175 16.47 2.91 -14.54
N THR A 176 16.68 2.66 -13.24
CA THR A 176 17.83 1.91 -12.73
C THR A 176 17.58 0.40 -12.72
N ASN A 177 18.65 -0.40 -12.75
CA ASN A 177 18.63 -1.85 -12.52
C ASN A 177 19.38 -2.25 -11.24
N THR A 178 19.62 -1.29 -10.36
CA THR A 178 20.35 -1.45 -9.11
C THR A 178 19.43 -1.92 -7.98
N THR A 179 20.03 -2.27 -6.84
CA THR A 179 19.34 -2.75 -5.63
C THR A 179 18.35 -1.72 -5.09
N TYR A 180 18.76 -0.46 -5.04
CA TYR A 180 17.91 0.69 -4.73
C TYR A 180 17.84 1.61 -5.94
N SER A 181 16.89 2.55 -5.95
CA SER A 181 16.74 3.56 -7.01
C SER A 181 17.94 4.52 -7.14
N PHE A 182 18.81 4.55 -6.13
CA PHE A 182 20.00 5.39 -6.05
C PHE A 182 21.33 4.63 -6.18
N GLY A 183 21.29 3.32 -6.42
CA GLY A 183 22.48 2.47 -6.58
C GLY A 183 22.48 1.23 -5.71
N ASP A 184 23.65 0.60 -5.55
CA ASP A 184 23.81 -0.67 -4.82
C ASP A 184 24.39 -0.51 -3.40
N ARG A 185 24.76 0.72 -3.01
CA ARG A 185 25.42 0.96 -1.72
C ARG A 185 24.39 1.21 -0.62
N THR A 186 24.20 0.23 0.25
CA THR A 186 23.35 0.36 1.44
C THR A 186 23.72 1.55 2.34
N THR A 187 24.98 1.97 2.36
CA THR A 187 25.42 3.14 3.16
C THR A 187 24.77 4.46 2.74
N ASP A 188 24.25 4.53 1.51
CA ASP A 188 23.57 5.71 0.98
C ASP A 188 22.08 5.74 1.36
N LEU A 189 21.50 4.61 1.81
CA LEU A 189 20.08 4.46 2.12
C LEU A 189 19.55 5.50 3.10
N LYS A 190 20.35 5.89 4.10
CA LYS A 190 20.00 6.93 5.08
C LYS A 190 19.65 8.29 4.48
N ASP A 191 20.10 8.57 3.25
CA ASP A 191 19.80 9.82 2.54
C ASP A 191 18.45 9.75 1.80
N TYR A 192 17.93 8.54 1.56
CA TYR A 192 16.75 8.27 0.75
C TYR A 192 15.57 7.68 1.54
N ALA A 193 15.82 7.17 2.75
CA ALA A 193 14.84 6.40 3.50
C ALA A 193 14.79 6.76 4.99
N TRP A 194 13.59 6.61 5.55
CA TRP A 194 13.35 6.41 6.97
C TRP A 194 13.13 4.92 7.24
N TYR A 195 13.98 4.33 8.08
CA TYR A 195 14.01 2.88 8.33
C TYR A 195 14.55 2.58 9.73
N ALA A 196 14.62 1.31 10.12
CA ALA A 196 14.85 0.89 11.51
C ALA A 196 16.04 1.61 12.18
N ASP A 197 17.14 1.85 11.44
CA ASP A 197 18.36 2.45 12.01
C ASP A 197 18.27 3.97 12.24
N ASN A 198 17.35 4.67 11.56
CA ASN A 198 17.31 6.14 11.56
C ASN A 198 15.93 6.76 11.79
N SER A 199 14.88 5.95 11.93
CA SER A 199 13.50 6.44 12.05
C SER A 199 13.09 6.79 13.48
N ASP A 200 13.86 6.37 14.49
CA ASP A 200 13.44 6.39 15.90
C ASP A 200 12.11 5.63 16.14
N ASN A 201 11.87 4.56 15.39
CA ASN A 201 10.69 3.69 15.48
C ASN A 201 9.36 4.44 15.28
N LYS A 202 9.33 5.37 14.31
CA LYS A 202 8.15 6.14 13.91
C LYS A 202 8.21 6.55 12.44
N THR A 203 7.05 6.87 11.88
CA THR A 203 6.99 7.55 10.57
C THR A 203 7.50 8.99 10.66
N HIS A 204 7.90 9.53 9.52
CA HIS A 204 8.34 10.92 9.38
C HIS A 204 7.54 11.64 8.29
N PRO A 205 7.47 12.98 8.35
CA PRO A 205 6.81 13.74 7.31
C PRO A 205 7.38 13.41 5.94
N VAL A 206 6.48 13.26 4.96
CA VAL A 206 6.84 12.87 3.58
C VAL A 206 7.80 13.86 2.95
N GLY A 207 8.67 13.37 2.06
CA GLY A 207 9.55 14.22 1.27
C GLY A 207 10.75 14.80 2.02
N GLN A 208 11.07 14.29 3.20
CA GLN A 208 12.24 14.75 3.98
C GLN A 208 13.55 14.07 3.59
N LYS A 209 13.50 13.02 2.78
CA LYS A 209 14.66 12.33 2.20
C LYS A 209 14.84 12.72 0.73
N LYS A 210 15.92 12.25 0.10
CA LYS A 210 16.16 12.46 -1.33
C LYS A 210 15.16 11.66 -2.16
N ALA A 211 14.64 12.28 -3.22
CA ALA A 211 13.83 11.60 -4.22
C ALA A 211 14.68 10.70 -5.14
N ASN A 212 14.04 9.74 -5.81
CA ASN A 212 14.64 9.00 -6.91
C ASN A 212 14.79 9.86 -8.18
N ALA A 213 15.32 9.27 -9.25
CA ALA A 213 15.61 9.98 -10.51
C ALA A 213 14.37 10.59 -11.21
N TRP A 214 13.15 10.17 -10.84
CA TRP A 214 11.89 10.71 -11.36
C TRP A 214 11.21 11.68 -10.40
N GLY A 215 11.81 11.96 -9.24
CA GLY A 215 11.27 12.92 -8.27
C GLY A 215 10.28 12.31 -7.28
N LEU A 216 10.16 10.98 -7.22
CA LEU A 216 9.35 10.28 -6.21
C LEU A 216 10.14 10.15 -4.92
N TYR A 217 9.49 10.43 -3.81
CA TYR A 217 10.07 10.37 -2.48
C TYR A 217 9.61 9.12 -1.74
N ASP A 218 10.34 8.75 -0.70
CA ASP A 218 9.95 7.73 0.28
C ASP A 218 9.74 6.31 -0.29
N MET A 219 10.12 6.05 -1.55
CA MET A 219 10.03 4.75 -2.22
C MET A 219 10.86 3.60 -1.58
N HIS A 220 11.60 3.87 -0.51
CA HIS A 220 12.51 2.93 0.17
C HIS A 220 12.38 2.98 1.70
N GLY A 221 11.18 3.20 2.24
CA GLY A 221 10.95 3.20 3.69
C GLY A 221 9.78 4.11 4.06
N ASN A 222 9.80 4.66 5.27
CA ASN A 222 8.68 5.39 5.87
C ASN A 222 7.46 4.49 6.09
N VAL A 223 6.63 4.21 5.08
CA VAL A 223 5.56 3.22 5.21
C VAL A 223 5.50 2.27 4.02
N SER A 224 5.12 1.02 4.30
CA SER A 224 4.83 0.08 3.22
C SER A 224 3.56 0.52 2.48
N GLU A 225 3.60 0.47 1.15
CA GLU A 225 2.54 0.99 0.29
C GLU A 225 1.68 -0.13 -0.30
N TRP A 226 0.36 0.02 -0.18
CA TRP A 226 -0.60 -0.89 -0.80
C TRP A 226 -0.57 -0.79 -2.33
N THR A 227 -0.33 -1.90 -3.00
CA THR A 227 -0.57 -2.04 -4.44
C THR A 227 -1.95 -2.62 -4.68
N TYR A 228 -2.45 -2.58 -5.92
CA TYR A 228 -3.73 -3.21 -6.26
C TYR A 228 -3.67 -4.74 -6.22
N ASP A 229 -2.50 -5.32 -6.47
CA ASP A 229 -2.30 -6.75 -6.70
C ASP A 229 -2.58 -7.64 -5.49
N GLN A 230 -3.16 -8.81 -5.76
CA GLN A 230 -3.12 -9.93 -4.83
C GLN A 230 -1.67 -10.44 -4.71
N TYR A 231 -1.24 -10.73 -3.49
CA TYR A 231 0.05 -11.36 -3.31
C TYR A 231 -0.03 -12.83 -3.70
N ILE A 232 0.67 -13.16 -4.78
CA ILE A 232 0.88 -14.52 -5.28
C ILE A 232 2.39 -14.67 -5.49
N SER A 233 3.01 -15.55 -4.71
CA SER A 233 4.47 -15.66 -4.63
C SER A 233 5.13 -16.01 -5.96
N ASP A 234 4.46 -16.80 -6.79
CA ASP A 234 4.96 -17.29 -8.08
C ASP A 234 4.27 -16.63 -9.29
N PHE A 235 3.55 -15.52 -9.09
CA PHE A 235 2.81 -14.84 -10.16
C PHE A 235 3.66 -14.55 -11.40
N TYR A 236 4.89 -14.13 -11.20
CA TYR A 236 5.81 -13.75 -12.27
C TYR A 236 6.62 -14.93 -12.85
N HIS A 237 6.40 -16.16 -12.38
CA HIS A 237 7.13 -17.34 -12.87
C HIS A 237 6.63 -17.84 -14.23
N THR A 238 5.45 -17.41 -14.67
CA THR A 238 4.72 -18.05 -15.80
C THR A 238 5.07 -17.49 -17.17
N ASN A 239 5.97 -16.50 -17.26
CA ASN A 239 6.33 -15.91 -18.54
C ASN A 239 7.54 -16.61 -19.15
N ASP A 240 7.27 -17.57 -20.04
CA ASP A 240 8.22 -18.32 -20.89
C ASP A 240 9.06 -17.40 -21.82
N GLY A 241 9.80 -16.44 -21.27
CA GLY A 241 10.55 -15.42 -22.01
C GLY A 241 9.68 -14.38 -22.72
N LYS A 242 8.37 -14.33 -22.45
CA LYS A 242 7.45 -13.32 -22.99
C LYS A 242 7.46 -12.06 -22.13
N ILE A 243 7.26 -10.92 -22.80
CA ILE A 243 7.11 -9.63 -22.15
C ILE A 243 5.74 -9.58 -21.47
N SER A 244 5.71 -9.23 -20.18
CA SER A 244 4.45 -8.95 -19.48
C SER A 244 3.95 -7.56 -19.84
N GLU A 245 2.77 -7.43 -20.44
CA GLU A 245 2.16 -6.13 -20.73
C GLU A 245 1.17 -5.75 -19.61
N ASN A 246 1.43 -4.63 -18.91
CA ASN A 246 0.64 -4.15 -17.76
C ASN A 246 0.17 -5.27 -16.81
N PRO A 247 1.09 -6.12 -16.31
CA PRO A 247 0.71 -7.28 -15.51
C PRO A 247 0.04 -6.87 -14.21
N ILE A 248 -1.01 -7.62 -13.85
CA ILE A 248 -1.79 -7.39 -12.64
C ILE A 248 -2.29 -8.72 -12.09
N ALA A 249 -1.96 -9.03 -10.84
CA ALA A 249 -2.55 -10.16 -10.12
C ALA A 249 -3.89 -9.70 -9.53
N LEU A 250 -4.99 -9.95 -10.24
CA LEU A 250 -6.31 -9.48 -9.80
C LEU A 250 -6.67 -10.02 -8.39
N PRO A 251 -7.11 -9.17 -7.45
CA PRO A 251 -7.63 -9.61 -6.16
C PRO A 251 -8.87 -10.49 -6.27
N GLU A 252 -8.72 -11.78 -5.97
CA GLU A 252 -9.81 -12.75 -5.85
C GLU A 252 -10.11 -13.11 -4.38
N LYS A 253 -9.17 -12.82 -3.48
CA LYS A 253 -9.28 -13.09 -2.03
C LYS A 253 -9.02 -11.80 -1.25
N LEU A 254 -9.52 -11.75 -0.03
CA LEU A 254 -9.34 -10.59 0.84
C LEU A 254 -7.86 -10.36 1.22
N TYR A 255 -7.10 -11.44 1.42
CA TYR A 255 -5.67 -11.43 1.76
C TYR A 255 -5.02 -12.74 1.25
N PRO A 256 -3.69 -12.76 1.07
CA PRO A 256 -2.79 -11.60 1.16
C PRO A 256 -2.83 -10.75 -0.12
N ASN A 257 -2.71 -9.44 0.05
CA ASN A 257 -2.43 -8.47 -1.03
C ASN A 257 -0.99 -7.97 -0.90
N THR A 258 -0.41 -7.53 -2.02
CA THR A 258 0.97 -7.07 -2.05
C THR A 258 1.10 -5.67 -1.44
N VAL A 259 2.15 -5.48 -0.64
CA VAL A 259 2.69 -4.17 -0.25
C VAL A 259 4.16 -4.06 -0.67
N ARG A 260 4.62 -2.84 -0.93
CA ARG A 260 5.98 -2.56 -1.44
C ARG A 260 6.64 -1.41 -0.66
N GLY A 261 7.93 -1.19 -0.87
CA GLY A 261 8.69 -0.07 -0.28
C GLY A 261 9.29 -0.33 1.10
N GLY A 262 8.60 -1.12 1.92
CA GLY A 262 8.95 -1.34 3.33
C GLY A 262 8.70 -0.09 4.19
N SER A 263 8.95 -0.17 5.48
CA SER A 263 8.54 0.86 6.46
C SER A 263 9.67 1.36 7.35
N PHE A 264 9.33 2.33 8.21
CA PHE A 264 10.21 2.95 9.18
C PHE A 264 10.88 1.95 10.16
N ASP A 265 10.36 0.75 10.30
CA ASP A 265 10.85 -0.32 11.19
C ASP A 265 11.51 -1.49 10.44
N GLU A 266 11.71 -1.35 9.13
CA GLU A 266 12.32 -2.39 8.30
C GLU A 266 13.84 -2.29 8.20
N THR A 267 14.49 -3.43 7.96
CA THR A 267 15.92 -3.51 7.70
C THR A 267 16.24 -3.21 6.23
N PRO A 268 17.47 -2.79 5.89
CA PRO A 268 17.82 -2.44 4.51
C PRO A 268 17.50 -3.50 3.45
N GLU A 269 17.60 -4.78 3.80
CA GLU A 269 17.30 -5.89 2.88
C GLU A 269 15.83 -5.94 2.45
N ASN A 270 14.93 -5.35 3.24
CA ASN A 270 13.50 -5.26 2.94
C ASN A 270 13.10 -3.94 2.25
N LEU A 271 14.06 -3.05 2.00
CA LEU A 271 13.84 -1.73 1.41
C LEU A 271 14.34 -1.62 -0.03
N THR A 272 14.75 -2.73 -0.64
CA THR A 272 15.19 -2.76 -2.03
C THR A 272 14.01 -2.55 -2.99
N SER A 273 14.28 -2.12 -4.22
CA SER A 273 13.23 -1.83 -5.20
C SER A 273 12.34 -3.06 -5.51
N THR A 274 12.84 -4.28 -5.29
CA THR A 274 12.23 -5.53 -5.75
C THR A 274 11.50 -6.30 -4.66
N VAL A 275 11.70 -5.97 -3.37
CA VAL A 275 11.12 -6.73 -2.26
C VAL A 275 9.59 -6.66 -2.27
N ARG A 276 8.98 -7.84 -2.33
CA ARG A 276 7.53 -8.03 -2.24
C ARG A 276 7.19 -8.38 -0.81
N LEU A 277 6.22 -7.69 -0.23
CA LEU A 277 5.71 -7.99 1.10
C LEU A 277 4.26 -8.44 0.98
N ALA A 278 3.94 -9.53 1.67
CA ALA A 278 2.58 -10.04 1.72
C ALA A 278 1.87 -9.44 2.94
N SER A 279 0.73 -8.80 2.74
CA SER A 279 -0.12 -8.45 3.87
C SER A 279 -0.65 -9.72 4.53
N ASN A 280 -0.03 -10.07 5.64
CA ASN A 280 -0.37 -11.27 6.37
C ASN A 280 -0.67 -10.91 7.81
N ILE A 281 -1.42 -11.79 8.45
CA ILE A 281 -1.77 -11.66 9.85
C ILE A 281 -1.31 -12.97 10.47
N LYS A 282 -0.23 -12.91 11.25
CA LYS A 282 0.31 -14.09 11.96
C LYS A 282 0.05 -13.96 13.44
N LEU A 283 -0.46 -15.03 14.04
CA LEU A 283 -0.51 -15.16 15.48
C LEU A 283 0.91 -15.37 15.99
N VAL A 284 1.44 -14.43 16.76
CA VAL A 284 2.86 -14.41 17.18
C VAL A 284 3.09 -14.73 18.65
N ALA A 285 2.06 -14.57 19.48
CA ALA A 285 2.10 -14.88 20.91
C ALA A 285 0.74 -15.34 21.43
N MET A 286 0.76 -16.20 22.44
CA MET A 286 -0.43 -16.63 23.17
C MET A 286 -0.19 -16.52 24.67
N ALA A 287 -1.20 -16.05 25.41
CA ALA A 287 -1.20 -16.00 26.86
C ALA A 287 -2.51 -16.55 27.41
N ASP A 288 -2.45 -17.46 28.37
CA ASP A 288 -3.64 -17.91 29.13
C ASP A 288 -3.27 -18.07 30.60
N ALA A 289 -4.26 -17.97 31.50
CA ALA A 289 -4.03 -18.26 32.91
C ALA A 289 -3.75 -19.76 33.15
N PHE A 290 -4.22 -20.64 32.26
CA PHE A 290 -4.16 -22.08 32.43
C PHE A 290 -3.53 -22.80 31.23
N GLN A 291 -2.62 -23.74 31.51
CA GLN A 291 -1.85 -24.46 30.48
C GLN A 291 -2.74 -25.30 29.56
N ASP A 292 -3.73 -26.02 30.11
CA ASP A 292 -4.66 -26.86 29.37
C ASP A 292 -5.47 -26.06 28.34
N ARG A 293 -5.85 -24.84 28.69
CA ARG A 293 -6.56 -23.92 27.78
C ARG A 293 -5.66 -23.40 26.69
N LEU A 294 -4.43 -23.00 27.04
CA LEU A 294 -3.46 -22.56 26.05
C LEU A 294 -3.20 -23.66 25.02
N ASP A 295 -2.92 -24.88 25.48
CA ASP A 295 -2.59 -26.01 24.60
C ASP A 295 -3.78 -26.41 23.72
N SER A 296 -4.98 -26.50 24.28
CA SER A 296 -6.20 -26.81 23.51
C SER A 296 -6.46 -25.75 22.44
N SER A 297 -6.30 -24.48 22.80
CA SER A 297 -6.48 -23.36 21.89
C SER A 297 -5.43 -23.34 20.78
N PHE A 298 -4.16 -23.52 21.13
CA PHE A 298 -3.05 -23.59 20.18
C PHE A 298 -3.26 -24.75 19.18
N GLN A 299 -3.68 -25.93 19.67
CA GLN A 299 -3.96 -27.08 18.81
C GLN A 299 -5.14 -26.81 17.86
N SER A 300 -6.24 -26.27 18.37
CA SER A 300 -7.42 -25.89 17.58
C SER A 300 -7.06 -24.90 16.46
N LEU A 301 -6.32 -23.85 16.79
CA LEU A 301 -5.91 -22.83 15.82
C LEU A 301 -4.89 -23.35 14.83
N SER A 302 -3.90 -24.13 15.28
CA SER A 302 -2.93 -24.78 14.41
C SER A 302 -3.61 -25.69 13.38
N SER A 303 -4.66 -26.42 13.79
CA SER A 303 -5.39 -27.28 12.86
C SER A 303 -6.17 -26.53 11.77
N LYS A 304 -6.63 -25.30 12.07
CA LYS A 304 -7.49 -24.51 11.16
C LYS A 304 -6.72 -23.45 10.36
N PHE A 305 -5.65 -22.91 10.94
CA PHE A 305 -4.95 -21.73 10.47
C PHE A 305 -3.44 -21.92 10.50
N ALA A 306 -2.93 -23.13 10.25
CA ALA A 306 -1.50 -23.47 10.33
C ALA A 306 -0.58 -22.42 9.67
N ALA A 307 -0.93 -21.92 8.48
CA ALA A 307 -0.13 -20.92 7.75
C ALA A 307 -0.05 -19.54 8.43
N LYS A 308 -0.89 -19.28 9.43
CA LYS A 308 -0.95 -18.04 10.22
C LYS A 308 -0.41 -18.23 11.65
N MET A 309 0.13 -19.39 11.99
CA MET A 309 0.68 -19.66 13.32
C MET A 309 2.19 -19.43 13.33
N ASP A 310 2.66 -18.47 14.12
CA ASP A 310 4.06 -18.25 14.47
C ASP A 310 4.20 -18.09 16.00
N VAL A 311 3.70 -19.08 16.72
CA VAL A 311 3.73 -19.10 18.20
C VAL A 311 4.66 -20.22 18.67
N PRO A 312 5.99 -20.03 18.60
CA PRO A 312 6.93 -20.99 19.14
C PRO A 312 6.72 -21.13 20.66
N LYS A 313 7.22 -22.21 21.26
CA LYS A 313 6.90 -22.53 22.67
C LYS A 313 7.35 -21.44 23.64
N GLU A 314 8.37 -20.67 23.29
CA GLU A 314 8.91 -19.54 24.06
C GLU A 314 7.97 -18.33 24.06
N ARG A 315 7.03 -18.25 23.10
CA ARG A 315 5.99 -17.21 23.01
C ARG A 315 4.60 -17.72 23.45
N GLN A 316 4.57 -18.83 24.19
CA GLN A 316 3.39 -19.39 24.83
C GLN A 316 3.49 -19.18 26.34
N PHE A 317 2.75 -18.21 26.86
CA PHE A 317 2.86 -17.76 28.25
C PHE A 317 1.68 -18.26 29.08
N VAL A 318 1.96 -18.80 30.27
CA VAL A 318 0.94 -19.28 31.20
C VAL A 318 1.01 -18.56 32.54
N GLY A 319 -0.16 -18.19 33.07
CA GLY A 319 -0.33 -17.54 34.37
C GLY A 319 -1.15 -16.25 34.28
N PHE A 320 -1.58 -15.73 35.43
CA PHE A 320 -2.42 -14.53 35.49
C PHE A 320 -1.72 -13.28 34.93
N ASP A 321 -0.40 -13.22 35.01
CA ASP A 321 0.42 -12.12 34.47
C ASP A 321 1.02 -12.43 33.08
N ALA A 322 0.60 -13.53 32.44
CA ALA A 322 1.14 -13.94 31.13
C ALA A 322 0.92 -12.89 30.04
N TYR A 323 -0.17 -12.11 30.13
CA TYR A 323 -0.48 -11.03 29.19
C TYR A 323 0.62 -9.95 29.17
N LEU A 324 1.29 -9.68 30.30
CA LEU A 324 2.41 -8.73 30.36
C LEU A 324 3.59 -9.14 29.47
N LYS A 325 3.72 -10.43 29.18
CA LYS A 325 4.77 -10.98 28.30
C LYS A 325 4.32 -11.09 26.85
N ALA A 326 3.04 -11.35 26.60
CA ALA A 326 2.52 -11.52 25.25
C ALA A 326 2.22 -10.21 24.53
N ILE A 327 1.65 -9.22 25.22
CA ILE A 327 1.27 -7.91 24.63
C ILE A 327 2.46 -7.19 23.98
N PRO A 328 3.67 -7.15 24.59
CA PRO A 328 4.83 -6.50 23.96
C PRO A 328 5.21 -7.07 22.59
N LEU A 329 4.88 -8.34 22.33
CA LEU A 329 5.31 -9.08 21.14
C LEU A 329 4.39 -8.93 19.92
N ALA A 330 3.34 -8.12 20.00
CA ALA A 330 2.36 -7.97 18.93
C ALA A 330 1.94 -6.52 18.71
N ASP A 331 1.37 -6.24 17.54
CA ASP A 331 0.81 -4.94 17.19
C ASP A 331 -0.68 -4.87 17.53
N VAL A 332 -1.38 -5.99 17.32
CA VAL A 332 -2.81 -6.16 17.61
C VAL A 332 -3.03 -7.22 18.66
N VAL A 333 -3.73 -6.85 19.73
CA VAL A 333 -4.13 -7.71 20.84
C VAL A 333 -5.61 -8.08 20.70
N LEU A 334 -5.91 -9.37 20.64
CA LEU A 334 -7.27 -9.88 20.77
C LEU A 334 -7.53 -10.36 22.19
N LEU A 335 -8.37 -9.62 22.88
CA LEU A 335 -8.87 -9.97 24.20
C LEU A 335 -10.11 -10.83 24.08
N VAL A 336 -9.87 -12.13 24.11
CA VAL A 336 -10.88 -13.19 24.07
C VAL A 336 -10.97 -13.93 25.41
N THR A 337 -10.40 -13.32 26.46
CA THR A 337 -10.45 -13.77 27.87
C THR A 337 -11.83 -13.53 28.49
N ALA A 338 -12.09 -14.09 29.68
CA ALA A 338 -13.33 -13.81 30.39
C ALA A 338 -13.44 -12.32 30.77
N PRO A 339 -14.66 -11.73 30.77
CA PRO A 339 -14.87 -10.29 30.96
C PRO A 339 -14.15 -9.68 32.18
N GLY A 340 -14.06 -10.41 33.30
CA GLY A 340 -13.41 -9.93 34.53
C GLY A 340 -11.91 -9.63 34.39
N PHE A 341 -11.22 -10.23 33.41
CA PHE A 341 -9.79 -9.97 33.16
C PHE A 341 -9.56 -8.91 32.07
N ARG A 342 -10.57 -8.57 31.28
CA ARG A 342 -10.41 -7.67 30.13
C ARG A 342 -10.00 -6.25 30.50
N PRO A 343 -10.50 -5.62 31.58
CA PRO A 343 -10.10 -4.26 31.93
C PRO A 343 -8.58 -4.11 32.11
N ILE A 344 -7.96 -5.00 32.87
CA ILE A 344 -6.51 -4.94 33.15
C ILE A 344 -5.67 -5.24 31.90
N HIS A 345 -6.11 -6.19 31.06
CA HIS A 345 -5.40 -6.48 29.80
C HIS A 345 -5.56 -5.35 28.79
N PHE A 346 -6.75 -4.72 28.75
CA PHE A 346 -7.02 -3.58 27.89
C PHE A 346 -6.19 -2.36 28.31
N GLU A 347 -6.19 -2.04 29.60
CA GLU A 347 -5.38 -0.95 30.14
C GLU A 347 -3.89 -1.12 29.80
N GLU A 348 -3.34 -2.32 29.99
CA GLU A 348 -1.95 -2.59 29.64
C GLU A 348 -1.69 -2.50 28.12
N ALA A 349 -2.59 -3.04 27.29
CA ALA A 349 -2.46 -2.91 25.84
C ALA A 349 -2.47 -1.45 25.38
N ILE A 350 -3.35 -0.61 25.94
CA ILE A 350 -3.41 0.82 25.64
C ILE A 350 -2.16 1.54 26.14
N LYS A 351 -1.69 1.23 27.34
CA LYS A 351 -0.44 1.78 27.89
C LYS A 351 0.77 1.49 26.99
N GLN A 352 0.78 0.34 26.33
CA GLN A 352 1.82 -0.04 25.37
C GLN A 352 1.55 0.40 23.92
N GLY A 353 0.49 1.19 23.68
CA GLY A 353 0.13 1.70 22.35
C GLY A 353 -0.37 0.62 21.38
N LYS A 354 -0.87 -0.51 21.87
CA LYS A 354 -1.32 -1.63 21.05
C LYS A 354 -2.78 -1.50 20.62
N HIS A 355 -3.10 -2.02 19.44
CA HIS A 355 -4.51 -2.15 19.04
C HIS A 355 -5.20 -3.24 19.85
N VAL A 356 -6.46 -3.02 20.19
CA VAL A 356 -7.25 -4.04 20.89
C VAL A 356 -8.53 -4.36 20.14
N PHE A 357 -8.71 -5.63 19.82
CA PHE A 357 -10.01 -6.19 19.48
C PHE A 357 -10.53 -6.98 20.67
N MET A 358 -11.74 -6.69 21.15
CA MET A 358 -12.35 -7.46 22.23
C MET A 358 -13.81 -7.77 21.88
N GLU A 359 -14.20 -9.03 21.99
CA GLU A 359 -15.56 -9.48 21.72
C GLU A 359 -16.46 -9.24 22.95
N LYS A 360 -17.50 -8.40 22.80
CA LYS A 360 -18.42 -7.88 23.85
C LYS A 360 -17.72 -7.04 24.95
N PRO A 361 -18.07 -5.76 25.12
CA PRO A 361 -17.42 -4.89 26.09
C PRO A 361 -17.82 -5.28 27.52
N VAL A 362 -16.82 -5.52 28.38
CA VAL A 362 -16.74 -5.47 29.86
C VAL A 362 -17.84 -6.15 30.72
N ALA A 363 -19.08 -6.30 30.26
CA ALA A 363 -20.22 -6.86 30.96
C ALA A 363 -20.84 -8.03 30.18
N VAL A 364 -21.26 -9.06 30.91
CA VAL A 364 -22.15 -10.11 30.39
C VAL A 364 -23.60 -9.70 30.63
N ASP A 365 -24.46 -9.94 29.65
CA ASP A 365 -25.91 -9.74 29.77
C ASP A 365 -26.43 -10.47 31.04
N ALA A 366 -27.35 -9.83 31.79
CA ALA A 366 -27.90 -10.35 33.04
C ALA A 366 -28.50 -11.78 32.86
N PRO A 367 -28.46 -12.64 33.91
CA PRO A 367 -28.46 -14.08 33.75
C PRO A 367 -29.82 -14.64 33.32
N GLY A 368 -29.90 -15.23 32.13
CA GLY A 368 -31.09 -15.93 31.68
C GLY A 368 -30.90 -16.83 30.46
N LYS A 369 -30.43 -18.08 30.68
CA LYS A 369 -30.56 -19.30 29.82
C LYS A 369 -29.85 -19.22 28.45
N LYS A 370 -28.85 -20.02 28.05
CA LYS A 370 -28.24 -21.31 28.42
C LYS A 370 -26.79 -21.31 27.86
N PRO A 371 -25.85 -22.11 28.39
CA PRO A 371 -24.44 -22.07 27.97
C PRO A 371 -24.26 -22.84 26.66
N TYR A 372 -24.04 -22.12 25.56
CA TYR A 372 -23.38 -22.70 24.39
C TYR A 372 -21.90 -22.31 24.45
N ARG A 373 -21.06 -23.33 24.66
CA ARG A 373 -19.59 -23.37 24.52
C ARG A 373 -18.95 -22.02 24.13
N HIS A 374 -18.56 -21.24 25.13
CA HIS A 374 -17.60 -20.17 24.94
C HIS A 374 -16.23 -20.77 24.66
N ILE A 375 -15.63 -20.35 23.56
CA ILE A 375 -14.26 -20.69 23.21
C ILE A 375 -13.38 -19.53 23.70
N PRO A 376 -12.53 -19.73 24.73
CA PRO A 376 -11.66 -18.67 25.22
C PRO A 376 -10.35 -18.72 24.43
N TYR A 377 -10.00 -17.63 23.77
CA TYR A 377 -8.71 -17.47 23.12
C TYR A 377 -8.00 -16.23 23.68
N PHE A 378 -6.72 -16.11 23.41
CA PHE A 378 -5.94 -14.87 23.45
C PHE A 378 -5.10 -14.92 22.19
N LEU A 379 -5.22 -13.92 21.32
CA LEU A 379 -4.53 -13.92 20.03
C LEU A 379 -3.81 -12.59 19.85
N ALA A 380 -2.53 -12.63 19.51
CA ALA A 380 -1.74 -11.45 19.26
C ALA A 380 -1.23 -11.50 17.82
N TYR A 381 -1.58 -10.52 16.98
CA TYR A 381 -1.20 -10.50 15.56
C TYR A 381 -0.08 -9.49 15.28
N HIS A 382 0.81 -9.84 14.36
CA HIS A 382 1.76 -8.92 13.70
C HIS A 382 1.25 -8.61 12.29
N HIS A 383 1.34 -7.33 11.89
CA HIS A 383 1.05 -6.90 10.53
C HIS A 383 2.15 -7.30 9.55
#